data_AF-A0AAP5D3Y9-F1
#
_entry.id   AF-A0AAP5D3Y9-F1
#
_cell.length_a   1.000
_cell.length_b   1.000
_cell.length_c   1.000
_cell.angle_alpha   90.00
_cell.angle_beta   90.00
_cell.angle_gamma   90.00
#
_symmetry.space_group_name_H-M   'P 1'
#
loop_
_entity.id
_entity.type
_entity.pdbx_description
1 polymer ?
#
loop_
_entity_poly.entity_id
_entity_poly.type
_entity_poly.pdbx_seq_one_letter_code
_entity_poly.pdbx_strand_id
1 'polypeptide(L)'
;MTETGQVEWAARRAIGRAKRRGDAEVTADDLLVGALAEISRFDVAWIGDRAVDLRALCLPEEEPSGAADAAPDAVLPAYGPGAVELFERAAHLAREDGAGSTGLVHLLAAVADVPSPLRDRLFSDLGLSDAEWRAELARGVVGAPPRLAGGSKGASATTVGAPGGPDILGVEDAAHYLGVHPQTVRNYIRSGKLPAYRLAGERFLRVLRKDLLALLERVRADGEPDAEEASSLSPP
;
A
#
# COMPACT_ATOMS: atom_id res chain seq x y z
N MET A 1 -14.50 -4.94 4.50
CA MET A 1 -15.01 -5.71 3.35
C MET A 1 -14.55 -7.14 3.51
N THR A 2 -15.44 -8.10 3.34
CA THR A 2 -15.06 -9.53 3.25
C THR A 2 -14.40 -9.78 1.89
N GLU A 3 -13.52 -10.78 1.79
CA GLU A 3 -12.83 -11.12 0.54
C GLU A 3 -13.80 -11.43 -0.61
N THR A 4 -14.93 -12.07 -0.29
CA THR A 4 -16.03 -12.34 -1.24
C THR A 4 -16.59 -11.05 -1.84
N GLY A 5 -16.67 -9.98 -1.06
CA GLY A 5 -17.15 -8.69 -1.55
C GLY A 5 -16.19 -8.06 -2.57
N GLN A 6 -14.89 -8.29 -2.45
CA GLN A 6 -13.89 -7.73 -3.38
C GLN A 6 -14.02 -8.34 -4.78
N VAL A 7 -14.25 -9.65 -4.87
CA VAL A 7 -14.47 -10.32 -6.16
C VAL A 7 -15.75 -9.83 -6.83
N GLU A 8 -16.82 -9.61 -6.07
CA GLU A 8 -18.06 -9.03 -6.60
C GLU A 8 -17.84 -7.61 -7.15
N TRP A 9 -17.08 -6.78 -6.43
CA TRP A 9 -16.74 -5.43 -6.89
C TRP A 9 -15.86 -5.45 -8.15
N ALA A 10 -14.88 -6.35 -8.22
CA ALA A 10 -14.07 -6.56 -9.41
C ALA A 10 -14.94 -6.96 -10.63
N ALA A 11 -15.86 -7.91 -10.45
CA ALA A 11 -16.78 -8.33 -11.50
C ALA A 11 -17.72 -7.21 -11.96
N ARG A 12 -18.25 -6.40 -11.03
CA ARG A 12 -19.06 -5.21 -11.36
C ARG A 12 -18.28 -4.19 -12.19
N ARG A 13 -17.00 -3.98 -11.87
CA ARG A 13 -16.11 -3.11 -12.66
C ARG A 13 -15.86 -3.67 -14.05
N ALA A 14 -15.65 -4.97 -14.17
CA ALA A 14 -15.49 -5.67 -15.45
C ALA A 14 -16.74 -5.50 -16.35
N ILE A 15 -17.95 -5.69 -15.78
CA ILE A 15 -19.22 -5.42 -16.47
C ILE A 15 -19.32 -3.97 -16.92
N GLY A 16 -18.97 -3.02 -16.04
CA GLY A 16 -18.97 -1.60 -16.37
C GLY A 16 -18.02 -1.26 -17.53
N ARG A 17 -16.88 -1.94 -17.62
CA ARG A 17 -15.92 -1.80 -18.71
C ARG A 17 -16.46 -2.35 -20.03
N ALA A 18 -16.95 -3.59 -20.04
CA ALA A 18 -17.58 -4.18 -21.22
C ALA A 18 -18.72 -3.30 -21.76
N LYS A 19 -19.56 -2.77 -20.87
CA LYS A 19 -20.63 -1.82 -21.24
C LYS A 19 -20.13 -0.54 -21.91
N ARG A 20 -19.03 0.05 -21.43
CA ARG A 20 -18.45 1.26 -22.05
C ARG A 20 -17.88 1.01 -23.43
N ARG A 21 -17.36 -0.21 -23.69
CA ARG A 21 -16.93 -0.63 -25.01
C ARG A 21 -18.08 -1.01 -25.94
N GLY A 22 -19.30 -1.17 -25.41
CA GLY A 22 -20.45 -1.65 -26.17
C GLY A 22 -20.40 -3.15 -26.45
N ASP A 23 -19.58 -3.90 -25.73
CA ASP A 23 -19.44 -5.34 -25.92
C ASP A 23 -20.60 -6.11 -25.26
N ALA A 24 -21.04 -7.16 -25.93
CA ALA A 24 -22.04 -8.09 -25.39
C ALA A 24 -21.46 -9.05 -24.35
N GLU A 25 -20.13 -9.13 -24.23
CA GLU A 25 -19.44 -10.08 -23.39
C GLU A 25 -18.38 -9.41 -22.50
N VAL A 26 -18.29 -9.86 -21.26
CA VAL A 26 -17.21 -9.58 -20.32
C VAL A 26 -16.09 -10.59 -20.61
N THR A 27 -14.90 -10.08 -20.89
CA THR A 27 -13.71 -10.88 -21.21
C THR A 27 -12.83 -11.12 -19.98
N ALA A 28 -11.83 -11.99 -20.10
CA ALA A 28 -10.81 -12.17 -19.06
C ALA A 28 -10.02 -10.87 -18.78
N ASP A 29 -9.79 -10.04 -19.83
CA ASP A 29 -9.13 -8.74 -19.70
C ASP A 29 -9.96 -7.78 -18.83
N ASP A 30 -11.28 -7.80 -18.96
CA ASP A 30 -12.17 -6.97 -18.15
C ASP A 30 -12.11 -7.36 -16.68
N LEU A 31 -12.05 -8.66 -16.39
CA LEU A 31 -11.89 -9.19 -15.04
C LEU A 31 -10.52 -8.87 -14.46
N LEU A 32 -9.45 -8.98 -15.24
CA LEU A 32 -8.09 -8.59 -14.82
C LEU A 32 -8.05 -7.10 -14.44
N VAL A 33 -8.58 -6.21 -15.29
CA VAL A 33 -8.65 -4.78 -14.96
C VAL A 33 -9.51 -4.53 -13.73
N GLY A 34 -10.68 -5.17 -13.65
CA GLY A 34 -11.58 -5.05 -12.50
C GLY A 34 -10.89 -5.45 -11.19
N ALA A 35 -10.13 -6.54 -11.22
CA ALA A 35 -9.40 -7.07 -10.08
C ALA A 35 -8.23 -6.16 -9.66
N LEU A 36 -7.40 -5.72 -10.62
CA LEU A 36 -6.31 -4.80 -10.35
C LEU A 36 -6.82 -3.45 -9.82
N ALA A 37 -7.93 -2.95 -10.37
CA ALA A 37 -8.51 -1.69 -9.94
C ALA A 37 -9.03 -1.77 -8.49
N GLU A 38 -9.49 -2.94 -8.02
CA GLU A 38 -9.94 -3.15 -6.64
C GLU A 38 -8.79 -3.06 -5.63
N ILE A 39 -7.58 -3.50 -5.99
CA ILE A 39 -6.39 -3.38 -5.13
C ILE A 39 -5.59 -2.11 -5.37
N SER A 40 -5.99 -1.27 -6.33
CA SER A 40 -5.25 -0.07 -6.69
C SER A 40 -5.42 1.08 -5.70
N ARG A 41 -4.40 1.93 -5.64
CA ARG A 41 -4.45 3.27 -5.03
C ARG A 41 -3.89 4.27 -6.03
N PHE A 42 -4.66 5.31 -6.33
CA PHE A 42 -4.29 6.32 -7.32
C PHE A 42 -3.96 5.72 -8.70
N ASP A 43 -4.76 4.76 -9.14
CA ASP A 43 -4.57 4.02 -10.39
C ASP A 43 -3.28 3.17 -10.44
N VAL A 44 -2.64 2.91 -9.29
CA VAL A 44 -1.48 2.02 -9.18
C VAL A 44 -1.84 0.82 -8.31
N ALA A 45 -1.76 -0.38 -8.88
CA ALA A 45 -1.88 -1.65 -8.16
C ALA A 45 -0.49 -2.18 -7.81
N TRP A 46 -0.35 -2.78 -6.62
CA TRP A 46 0.90 -3.41 -6.19
C TRP A 46 0.75 -4.93 -6.18
N ILE A 47 1.72 -5.61 -6.76
CA ILE A 47 1.78 -7.07 -6.85
C ILE A 47 3.18 -7.49 -6.39
N GLY A 48 3.27 -7.95 -5.14
CA GLY A 48 4.56 -8.05 -4.47
C GLY A 48 5.28 -6.70 -4.47
N ASP A 49 6.48 -6.67 -5.04
CA ASP A 49 7.31 -5.45 -5.12
C ASP A 49 7.14 -4.67 -6.44
N ARG A 50 6.20 -5.10 -7.30
CA ARG A 50 5.99 -4.52 -8.63
C ARG A 50 4.77 -3.62 -8.65
N ALA A 51 4.95 -2.44 -9.22
CA ALA A 51 3.87 -1.49 -9.46
C ALA A 51 3.27 -1.71 -10.85
N VAL A 52 1.95 -1.77 -10.91
CA VAL A 52 1.16 -1.81 -12.15
C VAL A 52 0.42 -0.50 -12.26
N ASP A 53 0.82 0.35 -13.21
CA ASP A 53 0.10 1.56 -13.56
C ASP A 53 -1.12 1.19 -14.42
N LEU A 54 -2.32 1.29 -13.83
CA LEU A 54 -3.57 0.98 -14.50
C LEU A 54 -3.90 1.98 -15.59
N ARG A 55 -3.43 3.23 -15.50
CA ARG A 55 -3.58 4.16 -16.63
C ARG A 55 -2.75 3.65 -17.77
N ALA A 56 -1.46 3.37 -17.56
CA ALA A 56 -0.54 2.81 -18.57
C ALA A 56 -1.10 1.53 -19.23
N LEU A 57 -1.61 0.62 -18.40
CA LEU A 57 -2.18 -0.65 -18.82
C LEU A 57 -3.50 -0.47 -19.60
N CYS A 58 -4.26 0.58 -19.28
CA CYS A 58 -5.57 0.88 -19.88
C CYS A 58 -5.56 2.07 -20.88
N LEU A 59 -4.40 2.65 -21.27
CA LEU A 59 -4.31 3.94 -22.00
C LEU A 59 -5.01 3.95 -23.37
N PRO A 60 -5.31 5.15 -23.91
CA PRO A 60 -6.10 6.24 -23.34
C PRO A 60 -7.36 6.47 -24.21
N GLU A 61 -8.41 7.05 -23.64
CA GLU A 61 -9.66 7.34 -24.36
C GLU A 61 -10.47 6.11 -24.81
N GLU A 62 -10.91 5.29 -23.85
CA GLU A 62 -12.36 5.01 -23.83
C GLU A 62 -13.05 6.35 -23.47
N GLU A 63 -12.96 7.37 -24.34
CA GLU A 63 -13.94 8.46 -24.34
C GLU A 63 -15.28 7.74 -24.28
N PRO A 64 -16.15 8.03 -23.29
CA PRO A 64 -17.48 7.47 -23.32
C PRO A 64 -18.02 7.83 -24.70
N SER A 65 -18.20 6.85 -25.58
CA SER A 65 -18.72 7.02 -26.94
C SER A 65 -20.15 7.54 -26.83
N GLY A 66 -20.37 8.79 -26.40
CA GLY A 66 -21.66 9.36 -26.02
C GLY A 66 -22.51 8.54 -25.03
N ALA A 67 -22.03 7.38 -24.57
CA ALA A 67 -22.82 6.33 -23.93
C ALA A 67 -22.64 6.34 -22.40
N ALA A 68 -22.16 7.46 -21.85
CA ALA A 68 -22.29 7.73 -20.42
C ALA A 68 -23.77 7.77 -19.98
N ASP A 69 -24.69 7.87 -20.95
CA ASP A 69 -26.12 7.59 -20.79
C ASP A 69 -26.52 6.25 -21.44
N ALA A 70 -25.84 5.15 -21.07
CA ALA A 70 -26.36 3.83 -21.39
C ALA A 70 -27.76 3.72 -20.79
N ALA A 71 -28.77 3.62 -21.65
CA ALA A 71 -30.18 3.55 -21.26
C ALA A 71 -30.36 2.51 -20.14
N PRO A 72 -31.25 2.75 -19.17
CA PRO A 72 -31.50 1.82 -18.06
C PRO A 72 -31.86 0.39 -18.51
N ASP A 73 -32.26 0.22 -19.77
CA ASP A 73 -32.59 -1.06 -20.41
C ASP A 73 -31.43 -1.72 -21.20
N ALA A 74 -30.20 -1.21 -21.09
CA ALA A 74 -29.06 -1.83 -21.76
C ALA A 74 -28.78 -3.23 -21.18
N VAL A 75 -28.98 -4.24 -22.03
CA VAL A 75 -28.76 -5.67 -21.73
C VAL A 75 -27.42 -5.85 -21.02
N LEU A 76 -27.44 -6.58 -19.89
CA LEU A 76 -26.21 -6.90 -19.17
C LEU A 76 -25.32 -7.79 -20.05
N PRO A 77 -24.03 -7.44 -20.25
CA PRO A 77 -23.12 -8.29 -20.98
C PRO A 77 -23.01 -9.64 -20.26
N ALA A 78 -23.01 -10.72 -21.04
CA ALA A 78 -22.77 -12.07 -20.53
C ALA A 78 -21.28 -12.26 -20.20
N TYR A 79 -20.92 -13.27 -19.43
CA TYR A 79 -19.50 -13.64 -19.32
C TYR A 79 -19.09 -14.44 -20.54
N GLY A 80 -18.06 -14.00 -21.25
CA GLY A 80 -17.48 -14.73 -22.36
C GLY A 80 -16.70 -15.96 -21.88
N PRO A 81 -16.30 -16.86 -22.79
CA PRO A 81 -15.64 -18.12 -22.43
C PRO A 81 -14.39 -17.95 -21.56
N GLY A 82 -13.51 -17.00 -21.91
CA GLY A 82 -12.29 -16.74 -21.12
C GLY A 82 -12.58 -16.18 -19.72
N ALA A 83 -13.66 -15.42 -19.54
CA ALA A 83 -14.06 -14.95 -18.22
C ALA A 83 -14.59 -16.08 -17.34
N VAL A 84 -15.38 -17.00 -17.93
CA VAL A 84 -15.86 -18.21 -17.24
C VAL A 84 -14.68 -19.09 -16.83
N GLU A 85 -13.75 -19.36 -17.75
CA GLU A 85 -12.54 -20.15 -17.48
C GLU A 85 -11.71 -19.54 -16.34
N LEU A 86 -11.54 -18.21 -16.33
CA LEU A 86 -10.84 -17.51 -15.26
C LEU A 86 -11.50 -17.70 -13.90
N PHE A 87 -12.84 -17.61 -13.81
CA PHE A 87 -13.57 -17.86 -12.57
C PHE A 87 -13.48 -19.31 -12.11
N GLU A 88 -13.61 -20.27 -13.03
CA GLU A 88 -13.48 -21.69 -12.71
C GLU A 88 -12.08 -22.00 -12.17
N ARG A 89 -11.04 -21.46 -12.80
CA ARG A 89 -9.66 -21.63 -12.36
C ARG A 89 -9.41 -20.97 -11.00
N ALA A 90 -9.94 -19.76 -10.78
CA ALA A 90 -9.85 -19.10 -9.48
C ALA A 90 -10.56 -19.90 -8.38
N ALA A 91 -11.73 -20.46 -8.67
CA ALA A 91 -12.45 -21.32 -7.73
C ALA A 91 -11.72 -22.64 -7.46
N HIS A 92 -11.00 -23.18 -8.43
CA HIS A 92 -10.13 -24.34 -8.23
C HIS A 92 -8.99 -24.01 -7.27
N LEU A 93 -8.24 -22.92 -7.52
CA LEU A 93 -7.16 -22.47 -6.65
C LEU A 93 -7.63 -22.22 -5.21
N ALA A 94 -8.81 -21.58 -5.04
CA ALA A 94 -9.38 -21.36 -3.72
C ALA A 94 -9.66 -22.68 -2.95
N ARG A 95 -10.05 -23.75 -3.65
CA ARG A 95 -10.24 -25.07 -3.02
C ARG A 95 -8.91 -25.73 -2.67
N GLU A 96 -7.89 -25.60 -3.52
CA GLU A 96 -6.54 -26.10 -3.24
C GLU A 96 -5.92 -25.41 -2.02
N ASP A 97 -6.16 -24.11 -1.86
CA ASP A 97 -5.74 -23.30 -0.71
C ASP A 97 -6.59 -23.56 0.57
N GLY A 98 -7.63 -24.40 0.49
CA GLY A 98 -8.55 -24.67 1.59
C GLY A 98 -9.42 -23.46 1.98
N ALA A 99 -9.52 -22.46 1.11
CA ALA A 99 -10.33 -21.27 1.32
C ALA A 99 -11.82 -21.59 1.17
N GLY A 100 -12.64 -21.04 2.07
CA GLY A 100 -14.11 -21.21 2.03
C GLY A 100 -14.79 -20.45 0.89
N SER A 101 -14.07 -19.53 0.21
CA SER A 101 -14.60 -18.75 -0.91
C SER A 101 -13.48 -18.27 -1.83
N THR A 102 -13.81 -18.02 -3.10
CA THR A 102 -12.91 -17.37 -4.05
C THR A 102 -12.66 -15.92 -3.64
N GLY A 103 -11.46 -15.65 -3.12
CA GLY A 103 -10.93 -14.29 -2.92
C GLY A 103 -10.22 -13.71 -4.14
N LEU A 104 -9.88 -12.41 -4.06
CA LEU A 104 -9.25 -11.68 -5.16
C LEU A 104 -7.86 -12.21 -5.53
N VAL A 105 -7.10 -12.71 -4.55
CA VAL A 105 -5.78 -13.34 -4.79
C VAL A 105 -5.90 -14.55 -5.71
N HIS A 106 -6.95 -15.38 -5.55
CA HIS A 106 -7.16 -16.55 -6.41
C HIS A 106 -7.56 -16.14 -7.83
N LEU A 107 -8.38 -15.07 -7.96
CA LEU A 107 -8.74 -14.52 -9.26
C LEU A 107 -7.50 -13.99 -10.01
N LEU A 108 -6.64 -13.23 -9.32
CA LEU A 108 -5.39 -12.75 -9.90
C LEU A 108 -4.41 -13.90 -10.18
N ALA A 109 -4.33 -14.93 -9.32
CA ALA A 109 -3.48 -16.09 -9.57
C ALA A 109 -3.92 -16.91 -10.79
N ALA A 110 -5.23 -16.99 -11.05
CA ALA A 110 -5.79 -17.66 -12.21
C ALA A 110 -5.43 -16.99 -13.55
N VAL A 111 -5.10 -15.70 -13.55
CA VAL A 111 -4.67 -14.95 -14.76
C VAL A 111 -3.41 -15.56 -15.38
N ALA A 112 -2.57 -16.22 -14.59
CA ALA A 112 -1.40 -16.91 -15.12
C ALA A 112 -1.77 -18.10 -16.04
N ASP A 113 -2.93 -18.73 -15.83
CA ASP A 113 -3.37 -19.91 -16.61
C ASP A 113 -4.26 -19.57 -17.80
N VAL A 114 -4.95 -18.43 -17.76
CA VAL A 114 -5.92 -18.04 -18.79
C VAL A 114 -5.28 -17.01 -19.72
N PRO A 115 -4.96 -17.36 -20.99
CA PRO A 115 -4.31 -16.45 -21.90
C PRO A 115 -5.25 -15.33 -22.31
N SER A 116 -4.73 -14.10 -22.35
CA SER A 116 -5.47 -12.95 -22.84
C SER A 116 -4.50 -11.85 -23.31
N PRO A 117 -4.88 -11.01 -24.29
CA PRO A 117 -3.99 -9.98 -24.81
C PRO A 117 -3.46 -9.01 -23.76
N LEU A 118 -4.31 -8.60 -22.80
CA LEU A 118 -3.87 -7.68 -21.74
C LEU A 118 -2.92 -8.36 -20.75
N ARG A 119 -3.15 -9.64 -20.46
CA ARG A 119 -2.27 -10.45 -19.61
C ARG A 119 -0.88 -10.59 -20.24
N ASP A 120 -0.81 -10.90 -21.53
CA ASP A 120 0.46 -11.03 -22.23
C ASP A 120 1.24 -9.71 -22.26
N ARG A 121 0.54 -8.59 -22.49
CA ARG A 121 1.13 -7.26 -22.40
C ARG A 121 1.62 -6.95 -20.98
N LEU A 122 0.80 -7.17 -19.96
CA LEU A 122 1.16 -6.94 -18.56
C LEU A 122 2.41 -7.75 -18.17
N PHE A 123 2.46 -9.02 -18.56
CA PHE A 123 3.57 -9.92 -18.22
C PHE A 123 4.84 -9.51 -18.95
N SER A 124 4.73 -9.10 -20.22
CA SER A 124 5.84 -8.54 -20.99
C SER A 124 6.36 -7.24 -20.38
N ASP A 125 5.47 -6.30 -20.03
CA ASP A 125 5.84 -5.00 -19.45
C ASP A 125 6.51 -5.15 -18.08
N LEU A 126 6.10 -6.15 -17.30
CA LEU A 126 6.72 -6.48 -16.01
C LEU A 126 7.93 -7.42 -16.15
N GLY A 127 8.17 -8.03 -17.31
CA GLY A 127 9.18 -9.09 -17.47
C GLY A 127 8.93 -10.26 -16.51
N LEU A 128 7.69 -10.75 -16.45
CA LEU A 128 7.24 -11.83 -15.57
C LEU A 128 6.84 -13.07 -16.36
N SER A 129 7.23 -14.23 -15.84
CA SER A 129 6.61 -15.52 -16.16
C SER A 129 5.41 -15.82 -15.26
N ASP A 130 4.63 -16.83 -15.65
CA ASP A 130 3.47 -17.35 -14.91
C ASP A 130 3.80 -17.78 -13.48
N ALA A 131 4.99 -18.36 -13.28
CA ALA A 131 5.46 -18.79 -11.98
C ALA A 131 5.86 -17.59 -11.12
N GLU A 132 6.57 -16.61 -11.70
CA GLU A 132 6.97 -15.40 -10.99
C GLU A 132 5.77 -14.55 -10.61
N TRP A 133 4.76 -14.43 -11.48
CA TRP A 133 3.49 -13.77 -11.17
C TRP A 133 2.84 -14.34 -9.91
N ARG A 134 2.67 -15.66 -9.84
CA ARG A 134 2.11 -16.31 -8.65
C ARG A 134 2.99 -16.14 -7.42
N ALA A 135 4.31 -16.18 -7.58
CA ALA A 135 5.25 -15.94 -6.50
C ALA A 135 5.12 -14.52 -5.93
N GLU A 136 4.94 -13.49 -6.78
CA GLU A 136 4.69 -12.12 -6.33
C GLU A 136 3.37 -12.00 -5.57
N LEU A 137 2.29 -12.62 -6.08
CA LEU A 137 0.99 -12.64 -5.39
C LEU A 137 1.09 -13.31 -4.01
N ALA A 138 1.85 -14.41 -3.91
CA ALA A 138 2.08 -15.12 -2.65
C ALA A 138 2.89 -14.32 -1.63
N ARG A 139 3.81 -13.44 -2.09
CA ARG A 139 4.51 -12.49 -1.19
C ARG A 139 3.57 -11.44 -0.62
N GLY A 140 2.49 -11.13 -1.33
CA GLY A 140 1.38 -10.35 -0.81
C GLY A 140 0.62 -9.60 -1.91
N VAL A 141 -0.70 -9.81 -1.95
CA VAL A 141 -1.65 -8.94 -2.65
C VAL A 141 -2.18 -7.94 -1.64
N VAL A 142 -1.39 -6.92 -1.35
CA VAL A 142 -1.85 -5.85 -0.47
C VAL A 142 -1.85 -4.58 -1.29
N GLY A 143 -3.03 -3.97 -1.46
CA GLY A 143 -3.18 -2.63 -2.06
C GLY A 143 -2.51 -1.52 -1.25
N ALA A 144 -1.47 -1.82 -0.48
CA ALA A 144 -0.56 -0.89 0.15
C ALA A 144 0.81 -1.05 -0.51
N PRO A 145 1.52 0.05 -0.78
CA PRO A 145 2.89 -0.04 -1.30
C PRO A 145 3.69 -1.01 -0.41
N PRO A 146 4.65 -1.77 -0.99
CA PRO A 146 5.58 -2.56 -0.19
C PRO A 146 6.11 -1.62 0.87
N ARG A 147 5.89 -1.97 2.14
CA ARG A 147 6.44 -1.19 3.24
C ARG A 147 7.94 -1.18 2.97
N LEU A 148 8.48 -0.04 2.52
CA LEU A 148 9.92 0.18 2.39
C LEU A 148 10.55 -0.47 3.61
N ALA A 149 11.31 -1.54 3.36
CA ALA A 149 11.66 -2.55 4.34
C ALA A 149 11.97 -1.93 5.70
N GLY A 150 11.01 -2.02 6.61
CA GLY A 150 11.03 -1.43 7.93
C GLY A 150 10.29 -2.36 8.88
N GLY A 151 10.94 -3.46 9.26
CA GLY A 151 10.58 -4.19 10.48
C GLY A 151 10.00 -5.60 10.32
N SER A 152 10.87 -6.56 10.02
CA SER A 152 10.81 -7.96 10.50
C SER A 152 12.28 -8.38 10.56
N LYS A 153 12.91 -8.74 11.69
CA LYS A 153 12.48 -9.32 12.97
C LYS A 153 13.48 -8.88 14.04
N GLY A 154 13.15 -9.09 15.31
CA GLY A 154 14.08 -8.94 16.41
C GLY A 154 15.41 -9.67 16.17
N ALA A 155 16.49 -8.92 16.27
CA ALA A 155 17.76 -9.28 16.89
C ALA A 155 18.59 -8.00 16.94
N SER A 156 19.00 -7.62 18.14
CA SER A 156 19.97 -6.55 18.38
C SER A 156 21.20 -6.69 17.49
N ALA A 157 21.54 -5.63 16.74
CA ALA A 157 22.90 -5.15 16.60
C ALA A 157 22.93 -3.85 15.79
N THR A 158 23.23 -2.76 16.50
CA THR A 158 23.98 -1.58 16.09
C THR A 158 24.36 -1.45 14.61
N THR A 159 23.85 -0.41 13.94
CA THR A 159 24.66 0.34 12.95
C THR A 159 24.39 1.83 13.05
N VAL A 160 25.49 2.52 13.30
CA VAL A 160 25.71 3.96 13.23
C VAL A 160 25.56 4.42 11.78
N GLY A 161 25.06 5.65 11.59
CA GLY A 161 24.46 6.14 10.34
C GLY A 161 25.40 6.58 9.21
N ALA A 162 24.76 7.04 8.13
CA ALA A 162 25.31 7.98 7.15
C ALA A 162 24.14 8.74 6.45
N PRO A 163 24.38 9.97 5.92
CA PRO A 163 23.43 11.08 5.97
C PRO A 163 22.76 11.42 4.63
N GLY A 164 21.54 11.95 4.65
CA GLY A 164 21.00 12.66 3.49
C GLY A 164 19.49 12.86 3.39
N GLY A 165 18.67 12.12 4.16
CA GLY A 165 17.22 12.33 4.20
C GLY A 165 16.81 13.31 5.30
N PRO A 166 15.74 14.12 5.11
CA PRO A 166 15.14 14.85 6.22
C PRO A 166 14.68 13.85 7.28
N ASP A 167 15.32 13.93 8.43
CA ASP A 167 15.23 13.01 9.55
C ASP A 167 13.91 13.23 10.31
N ILE A 168 12.81 12.83 9.67
CA ILE A 168 11.43 13.01 10.11
C ILE A 168 11.00 11.77 10.89
N LEU A 169 10.71 11.92 12.17
CA LEU A 169 10.37 10.84 13.09
C LEU A 169 8.88 10.87 13.45
N GLY A 170 8.28 9.69 13.64
CA GLY A 170 6.97 9.57 14.27
C GLY A 170 7.02 9.89 15.77
N VAL A 171 5.86 10.03 16.40
CA VAL A 171 5.77 10.30 17.86
C VAL A 171 6.39 9.16 18.66
N GLU A 172 6.19 7.92 18.22
CA GLU A 172 6.72 6.71 18.83
C GLU A 172 8.25 6.63 18.70
N ASP A 173 8.80 6.93 17.52
CA ASP A 173 10.25 6.95 17.30
C ASP A 173 10.92 8.08 18.08
N ALA A 174 10.28 9.26 18.13
CA ALA A 174 10.73 10.38 18.96
C ALA A 174 10.75 10.03 20.45
N ALA A 175 9.76 9.29 20.92
CA ALA A 175 9.69 8.83 22.31
C ALA A 175 10.83 7.87 22.64
N HIS A 176 11.09 6.93 21.75
CA HIS A 176 12.22 6.02 21.87
C HIS A 176 13.55 6.78 21.85
N TYR A 177 13.71 7.74 20.95
CA TYR A 177 14.92 8.55 20.84
C TYR A 177 15.20 9.39 22.10
N LEU A 178 14.16 9.94 22.71
CA LEU A 178 14.25 10.72 23.95
C LEU A 178 14.28 9.84 25.23
N GLY A 179 14.06 8.52 25.11
CA GLY A 179 13.94 7.63 26.26
C GLY A 179 12.72 7.93 27.15
N VAL A 180 11.65 8.52 26.60
CA VAL A 180 10.43 8.89 27.34
C VAL A 180 9.21 8.13 26.83
N HIS A 181 8.12 8.15 27.59
CA HIS A 181 6.86 7.58 27.13
C HIS A 181 6.24 8.40 25.98
N PRO A 182 5.60 7.79 24.95
CA PRO A 182 4.97 8.52 23.83
C PRO A 182 3.96 9.59 24.27
N GLN A 183 3.29 9.38 25.40
CA GLN A 183 2.38 10.37 25.97
C GLN A 183 3.10 11.66 26.39
N THR A 184 4.34 11.56 26.88
CA THR A 184 5.18 12.72 27.22
C THR A 184 5.52 13.53 25.99
N VAL A 185 5.85 12.87 24.87
CA VAL A 185 6.10 13.54 23.59
C VAL A 185 4.83 14.26 23.10
N ARG A 186 3.66 13.62 23.18
CA ARG A 186 2.38 14.28 22.84
C ARG A 186 2.10 15.50 23.72
N ASN A 187 2.47 15.45 24.99
CA ASN A 187 2.35 16.59 25.90
C ASN A 187 3.33 17.72 25.52
N TYR A 188 4.56 17.41 25.10
CA TYR A 188 5.51 18.41 24.60
C TYR A 188 5.03 19.08 23.31
N ILE A 189 4.41 18.33 22.42
CA ILE A 189 3.79 18.88 21.21
C ILE A 189 2.60 19.78 21.57
N ARG A 190 1.70 19.31 22.44
CA ARG A 190 0.51 20.08 22.86
C ARG A 190 0.88 21.37 23.60
N SER A 191 1.94 21.35 24.39
CA SER A 191 2.44 22.52 25.12
C SER A 191 3.33 23.44 24.28
N GLY A 192 3.56 23.13 22.99
CA GLY A 192 4.40 23.92 22.09
C GLY A 192 5.91 23.81 22.35
N LYS A 193 6.33 22.95 23.30
CA LYS A 193 7.74 22.71 23.62
C LYS A 193 8.49 21.96 22.51
N LEU A 194 7.76 21.15 21.74
CA LEU A 194 8.30 20.39 20.61
C LEU A 194 7.46 20.69 19.36
N PRO A 195 8.04 21.34 18.32
CA PRO A 195 7.32 21.59 17.08
C PRO A 195 6.98 20.27 16.39
N ALA A 196 5.74 20.17 15.89
CA ALA A 196 5.27 19.04 15.11
C ALA A 196 4.62 19.51 13.83
N TYR A 197 4.86 18.77 12.76
CA TYR A 197 4.36 19.07 11.42
C TYR A 197 3.31 18.02 11.04
N ARG A 198 2.23 18.49 10.41
CA ARG A 198 1.23 17.63 9.77
C ARG A 198 1.54 17.61 8.27
N LEU A 199 1.90 16.44 7.74
CA LEU A 199 2.02 16.27 6.30
C LEU A 199 0.62 16.22 5.68
N ALA A 200 0.43 16.92 4.56
CA ALA A 200 -0.86 16.99 3.88
C ALA A 200 -1.37 15.58 3.54
N GLY A 201 -2.58 15.25 4.02
CA GLY A 201 -3.20 13.93 3.81
C GLY A 201 -2.98 12.89 4.92
N GLU A 202 -2.01 13.08 5.83
CA GLU A 202 -1.81 12.18 6.97
C GLU A 202 -2.45 12.73 8.27
N ARG A 203 -3.09 11.83 9.03
CA ARG A 203 -3.62 12.15 10.38
C ARG A 203 -2.54 12.16 11.47
N PHE A 204 -1.33 11.70 11.16
CA PHE A 204 -0.26 11.52 12.12
C PHE A 204 0.66 12.75 12.20
N LEU A 205 1.16 13.02 13.41
CA LEU A 205 2.09 14.11 13.68
C LEU A 205 3.52 13.62 13.47
N ARG A 206 4.34 14.44 12.82
CA ARG A 206 5.76 14.18 12.58
C ARG A 206 6.63 15.21 13.28
N VAL A 207 7.78 14.76 13.80
CA VAL A 207 8.75 15.61 14.50
C VAL A 207 10.08 15.52 13.77
N LEU A 208 10.76 16.65 13.58
CA LEU A 208 12.10 16.64 13.00
C LEU A 208 13.14 16.28 14.07
N ARG A 209 14.11 15.44 13.72
CA ARG A 209 15.19 15.05 14.64
C ARG A 209 15.99 16.24 15.17
N LYS A 210 16.20 17.27 14.35
CA LYS A 210 16.86 18.52 14.77
C LYS A 210 16.12 19.19 15.94
N ASP A 211 14.79 19.11 15.96
CA ASP A 211 13.96 19.74 16.98
C ASP A 211 13.97 18.92 18.28
N LEU A 212 14.13 17.58 18.18
CA LEU A 212 14.37 16.71 19.34
C LEU A 212 15.73 16.98 19.99
N LEU A 213 16.78 17.16 19.18
CA LEU A 213 18.11 17.51 19.66
C LEU A 213 18.11 18.88 20.37
N ALA A 214 17.47 19.88 19.77
CA ALA A 214 17.30 21.19 20.39
C ALA A 214 16.51 21.13 21.72
N LEU A 215 15.53 20.21 21.84
CA LEU A 215 14.83 19.97 23.08
C LEU A 215 15.74 19.35 24.15
N LEU A 216 16.58 18.38 23.79
CA LEU A 216 17.56 17.77 24.70
C LEU A 216 18.59 18.80 25.19
N GLU A 217 19.07 19.67 24.31
CA GLU A 217 19.98 20.76 24.68
C GLU A 217 19.32 21.72 25.69
N ARG A 218 18.06 22.10 25.48
CA ARG A 218 17.31 22.94 26.43
C ARG A 218 17.12 22.27 27.79
N VAL A 219 16.69 21.01 27.82
CA VAL A 219 16.48 20.27 29.07
C VAL A 219 17.80 20.08 29.85
N ARG A 220 18.93 19.95 29.15
CA ARG A 220 20.26 19.93 29.79
C ARG A 220 20.66 21.30 30.32
N ALA A 221 20.43 22.37 29.56
CA ALA A 221 20.74 23.73 29.98
C ALA A 221 19.90 24.20 31.18
N ASP A 222 18.65 23.73 31.29
CA ASP A 222 17.77 24.01 32.43
C ASP A 222 18.08 23.12 33.66
N GLY A 223 19.03 22.17 33.53
CA GLY A 223 19.34 21.12 34.51
C GLY A 223 20.72 21.20 35.15
N GLU A 224 21.42 22.31 35.04
CA GLU A 224 22.73 22.53 35.67
C GLU A 224 22.60 23.42 36.92
N PRO A 225 22.32 22.87 38.11
CA PRO A 225 22.64 23.53 39.36
C PRO A 225 24.10 23.25 39.71
N ASP A 226 24.91 24.31 39.68
CA ASP A 226 26.05 24.57 40.57
C ASP A 226 26.97 23.38 40.91
N ALA A 227 27.89 23.07 39.99
CA ALA A 227 29.08 22.25 40.28
C ALA A 227 30.33 23.10 40.51
N GLU A 228 30.21 24.32 41.05
CA GLU A 228 31.35 25.24 41.30
C GLU A 228 31.69 25.48 42.79
N GLU A 229 31.02 24.84 43.76
CA GLU A 229 31.32 25.06 45.20
C GLU A 229 32.11 23.95 45.94
N ALA A 230 32.58 22.89 45.28
CA ALA A 230 33.29 21.80 45.96
C ALA A 230 34.83 21.85 45.88
N SER A 231 35.45 22.96 45.49
CA SER A 231 36.92 23.08 45.38
C SER A 231 37.55 24.23 46.19
N SER A 232 36.89 24.66 47.26
CA SER A 232 37.48 25.63 48.18
C SER A 232 37.04 25.42 49.63
N LEU A 233 37.37 24.26 50.21
CA LEU A 233 37.63 24.20 51.66
C LEU A 233 38.50 22.99 52.04
N SER A 234 39.82 23.19 51.98
CA SER A 234 40.81 22.44 52.76
C SER A 234 42.08 23.29 52.83
N PRO A 235 42.94 23.14 53.84
CA PRO A 235 42.80 23.35 55.29
C PRO A 235 43.69 24.59 55.67
N PRO A 236 44.39 24.78 56.82
CA PRO A 236 44.89 23.87 57.87
C PRO A 236 44.11 23.87 59.19
#